data_AF-A0A382ZUL8-F1
#
_entry.id   AF-A0A382ZUL8-F1
#
_cell.length_a   1.000
_cell.length_b   1.000
_cell.length_c   1.000
_cell.angle_alpha   90.00
_cell.angle_beta   90.00
_cell.angle_gamma   90.00
#
_symmetry.space_group_name_H-M   'P 1'
#
loop_
_entity.id
_entity.type
_entity.pdbx_description
1 polymer ?
#
loop_
_entity_poly.entity_id
_entity_poly.type
_entity_poly.pdbx_seq_one_letter_code
_entity_poly.pdbx_strand_id
1 'polypeptide(L)'
;SEMYPEGFSTHVQETNLSMVLEGKSRPSFFQGVVTVVTKFFNIIQPTHAFFGEKDAQQLLIVKKMVKDMAYPINIIACPIIRENNGLAMSSRNSYLSKTDQKTASIIYRALEKGKNLIISGERNAGLIREKITETLLQEYMLRIDYVSVAEAETLIEISGNISCNILISVAVFLRETRLIDNFIYSISSSK
;
A
#
# COMPACT_ATOMS: atom_id res chain seq x y z
N SER A 1 -25.21 -11.97 9.09
CA SER A 1 -26.46 -11.23 9.33
C SER A 1 -26.24 -10.02 10.22
N GLU A 2 -25.41 -10.08 11.27
CA GLU A 2 -25.24 -8.97 12.22
C GLU A 2 -24.63 -7.70 11.60
N MET A 3 -23.47 -7.80 10.94
CA MET A 3 -22.85 -6.63 10.29
C MET A 3 -23.59 -6.16 9.03
N TYR A 4 -24.08 -7.11 8.24
CA TYR A 4 -24.81 -6.86 6.99
C TYR A 4 -26.12 -7.64 7.05
N PRO A 5 -27.23 -6.98 7.47
CA PRO A 5 -28.55 -7.60 7.47
C PRO A 5 -29.04 -7.81 6.04
N GLU A 6 -30.09 -8.63 5.91
CA GLU A 6 -30.76 -8.83 4.63
C GLU A 6 -31.22 -7.48 4.04
N GLY A 7 -30.98 -7.26 2.76
CA GLY A 7 -31.32 -6.01 2.06
C GLY A 7 -30.34 -4.84 2.28
N PHE A 8 -29.18 -5.06 2.92
CA PHE A 8 -28.16 -4.01 3.09
C PHE A 8 -27.70 -3.43 1.74
N SER A 9 -27.92 -2.13 1.54
CA SER A 9 -27.66 -1.42 0.27
C SER A 9 -26.84 -0.13 0.41
N THR A 10 -26.48 0.27 1.63
CA THR A 10 -25.70 1.48 1.90
C THR A 10 -24.20 1.21 1.79
N HIS A 11 -23.47 2.09 1.12
CA HIS A 11 -22.02 2.02 1.05
C HIS A 11 -21.40 3.41 1.10
N VAL A 12 -20.13 3.46 1.49
CA VAL A 12 -19.28 4.66 1.42
C VAL A 12 -18.28 4.46 0.29
N GLN A 13 -17.99 5.53 -0.44
CA GLN A 13 -17.01 5.50 -1.52
C GLN A 13 -16.16 6.77 -1.51
N GLU A 14 -14.84 6.59 -1.43
CA GLU A 14 -13.87 7.63 -1.79
C GLU A 14 -13.61 7.49 -3.31
N THR A 15 -13.47 8.60 -4.04
CA THR A 15 -13.53 8.60 -5.52
C THR A 15 -12.23 9.01 -6.22
N ASN A 16 -11.18 9.35 -5.49
CA ASN A 16 -9.91 9.80 -6.06
C ASN A 16 -8.81 8.78 -5.78
N LEU A 17 -8.42 8.64 -4.51
CA LEU A 17 -7.36 7.73 -4.09
C LEU A 17 -7.72 6.27 -4.38
N SER A 18 -9.00 5.89 -4.35
CA SER A 18 -9.47 4.54 -4.59
C SER A 18 -9.43 4.09 -6.07
N MET A 19 -9.14 5.00 -7.00
CA MET A 19 -9.18 4.72 -8.45
C MET A 19 -7.82 4.33 -9.04
N VAL A 20 -6.74 4.42 -8.25
CA VAL A 20 -5.36 4.14 -8.67
C VAL A 20 -4.78 2.94 -7.92
N LEU A 21 -3.59 2.48 -8.32
CA LEU A 21 -2.81 1.43 -7.63
C LEU A 21 -3.64 0.20 -7.25
N GLU A 22 -3.76 -0.13 -5.96
CA GLU A 22 -4.56 -1.27 -5.47
C GLU A 22 -6.02 -1.19 -5.91
N GLY A 23 -6.59 0.01 -5.98
CA GLY A 23 -7.98 0.22 -6.34
C GLY A 23 -8.25 -0.01 -7.82
N LYS A 24 -7.27 0.32 -8.68
CA LYS A 24 -7.30 -0.05 -10.11
C LYS A 24 -7.17 -1.56 -10.30
N SER A 25 -6.27 -2.20 -9.56
CA SER A 25 -6.06 -3.66 -9.63
C SER A 25 -7.22 -4.46 -9.01
N ARG A 26 -7.88 -3.88 -8.00
CA ARG A 26 -8.94 -4.53 -7.22
C ARG A 26 -10.19 -3.64 -7.21
N PRO A 27 -10.95 -3.58 -8.31
CA PRO A 27 -12.14 -2.76 -8.41
C PRO A 27 -13.09 -3.01 -7.23
N SER A 28 -13.70 -1.96 -6.69
CA SER A 28 -14.58 -1.96 -5.51
C SER A 28 -13.94 -2.36 -4.16
N PHE A 29 -12.67 -2.78 -4.11
CA PHE A 29 -12.02 -3.20 -2.86
C PHE A 29 -12.12 -2.12 -1.78
N PHE A 30 -11.77 -0.88 -2.11
CA PHE A 30 -11.80 0.20 -1.12
C PHE A 30 -13.20 0.64 -0.73
N GLN A 31 -14.21 0.51 -1.60
CA GLN A 31 -15.61 0.76 -1.23
C GLN A 31 -16.03 -0.18 -0.09
N GLY A 32 -15.67 -1.47 -0.19
CA GLY A 32 -15.89 -2.43 0.89
C GLY A 32 -15.15 -2.04 2.17
N VAL A 33 -13.88 -1.65 2.06
CA VAL A 33 -13.05 -1.22 3.20
C VAL A 33 -13.65 0.00 3.91
N VAL A 34 -13.92 1.09 3.19
CA VAL A 34 -14.45 2.30 3.84
C VAL A 34 -15.86 2.09 4.38
N THR A 35 -16.68 1.25 3.73
CA THR A 35 -18.03 0.91 4.23
C THR A 35 -17.95 0.17 5.57
N VAL A 36 -17.10 -0.86 5.68
CA VAL A 36 -16.98 -1.61 6.94
C VAL A 36 -16.31 -0.78 8.04
N VAL A 37 -15.28 0.01 7.71
CA VAL A 37 -14.60 0.87 8.68
C VAL A 37 -15.54 1.96 9.19
N THR A 38 -16.35 2.58 8.32
CA THR A 38 -17.40 3.54 8.71
C THR A 38 -18.37 2.92 9.71
N LYS A 39 -18.84 1.68 9.45
CA LYS A 39 -19.72 0.97 10.38
C LYS A 39 -19.03 0.73 11.73
N PHE A 40 -17.77 0.29 11.74
CA PHE A 40 -17.02 0.11 12.98
C PHE A 40 -16.84 1.41 13.75
N PHE A 41 -16.53 2.51 13.08
CA PHE A 41 -16.40 3.82 13.74
C PHE A 41 -17.72 4.29 14.37
N ASN A 42 -18.85 4.05 13.71
CA ASN A 42 -20.16 4.39 14.26
C ASN A 42 -20.56 3.51 15.45
N ILE A 43 -20.17 2.23 15.45
CA ILE A 43 -20.48 1.26 16.51
C ILE A 43 -19.58 1.48 17.74
N ILE A 44 -18.27 1.62 17.51
CA ILE A 44 -17.26 1.64 18.58
C ILE A 44 -17.04 3.07 19.12
N GLN A 45 -17.18 4.09 18.26
CA GLN A 45 -16.88 5.50 18.57
C GLN A 45 -15.48 5.70 19.19
N PRO A 46 -14.41 5.19 18.57
CA PRO A 46 -13.08 5.25 19.16
C PRO A 46 -12.52 6.67 19.11
N THR A 47 -11.67 7.04 20.06
CA THR A 47 -10.86 8.28 19.95
C THR A 47 -9.63 8.08 19.07
N HIS A 48 -9.15 6.84 18.96
CA HIS A 48 -7.96 6.45 18.20
C HIS A 48 -8.21 5.16 17.42
N ALA A 49 -7.75 5.10 16.18
CA ALA A 49 -7.74 3.87 15.39
C ALA A 49 -6.39 3.66 14.73
N PHE A 50 -5.90 2.41 14.78
CA PHE A 50 -4.54 2.04 14.39
C PHE A 50 -4.57 1.27 13.07
N PHE A 51 -3.81 1.73 12.08
CA PHE A 51 -3.74 1.13 10.75
C PHE A 51 -2.29 0.96 10.32
N GLY A 52 -1.95 -0.21 9.77
CA GLY A 52 -0.59 -0.52 9.32
C GLY A 52 -0.21 0.22 8.04
N GLU A 53 1.02 0.72 7.98
CA GLU A 53 1.61 1.38 6.80
C GLU A 53 1.82 0.41 5.63
N LYS A 54 1.78 -0.90 5.87
CA LYS A 54 1.86 -1.93 4.83
C LYS A 54 0.76 -1.76 3.78
N ASP A 55 -0.43 -1.34 4.21
CA ASP A 55 -1.56 -1.02 3.34
C ASP A 55 -1.65 0.50 3.17
N ALA A 56 -0.57 1.14 2.68
CA ALA A 56 -0.41 2.60 2.64
C ALA A 56 -1.59 3.33 1.97
N GLN A 57 -2.09 2.83 0.84
CA GLN A 57 -3.26 3.40 0.16
C GLN A 57 -4.53 3.30 1.01
N GLN A 58 -4.72 2.18 1.73
CA GLN A 58 -5.84 2.05 2.68
C GLN A 58 -5.73 3.09 3.80
N LEU A 59 -4.53 3.25 4.38
CA LEU A 59 -4.28 4.24 5.42
C LEU A 59 -4.59 5.66 4.95
N LEU A 60 -4.17 6.03 3.73
CA LEU A 60 -4.48 7.33 3.14
C LEU A 60 -5.99 7.52 2.91
N ILE A 61 -6.66 6.52 2.36
CA ILE A 61 -8.11 6.54 2.13
C ILE A 61 -8.88 6.67 3.45
N VAL A 62 -8.48 5.94 4.50
CA VAL A 62 -9.11 6.04 5.83
C VAL A 62 -8.88 7.41 6.46
N LYS A 63 -7.65 7.95 6.37
CA LYS A 63 -7.35 9.33 6.83
C LYS A 63 -8.22 10.36 6.09
N LYS A 64 -8.35 10.22 4.77
CA LYS A 64 -9.18 11.08 3.92
C LYS A 64 -10.65 10.98 4.31
N MET A 65 -11.17 9.77 4.47
CA MET A 65 -12.54 9.51 4.92
C MET A 65 -12.83 10.13 6.30
N VAL A 66 -11.92 9.97 7.27
CA VAL A 66 -12.06 10.57 8.61
C VAL A 66 -12.16 12.08 8.54
N LYS A 67 -11.29 12.71 7.73
CA LYS A 67 -11.31 14.16 7.51
C LYS A 67 -12.60 14.62 6.82
N ASP A 68 -12.95 13.97 5.71
CA ASP A 68 -14.08 14.40 4.86
C ASP A 68 -15.43 14.19 5.55
N MET A 69 -15.55 13.16 6.40
CA MET A 69 -16.76 12.85 7.16
C MET A 69 -16.76 13.47 8.56
N ALA A 70 -15.78 14.32 8.88
CA ALA A 70 -15.63 15.01 10.16
C ALA A 70 -15.65 14.08 11.38
N TYR A 71 -15.07 12.88 11.26
CA TYR A 71 -14.93 11.95 12.38
C TYR A 71 -13.96 12.50 13.43
N PRO A 72 -14.31 12.53 14.72
CA PRO A 72 -13.42 12.96 15.80
C PRO A 72 -12.45 11.84 16.20
N ILE A 73 -11.77 11.22 15.23
CA ILE A 73 -10.95 10.02 15.39
C ILE A 73 -9.52 10.33 14.96
N ASN A 74 -8.56 10.03 15.82
CA ASN A 74 -7.14 10.13 15.48
C ASN A 74 -6.66 8.83 14.80
N ILE A 75 -6.21 8.92 13.55
CA ILE A 75 -5.69 7.76 12.80
C ILE A 75 -4.18 7.63 12.99
N ILE A 76 -3.78 6.59 13.71
CA ILE A 76 -2.38 6.28 14.01
C ILE A 76 -1.82 5.31 12.96
N ALA A 77 -0.76 5.74 12.28
CA ALA A 77 -0.01 4.92 11.35
C ALA A 77 0.95 4.00 12.12
N CYS A 78 0.89 2.70 11.86
CA CYS A 78 1.76 1.71 12.49
C CYS A 78 2.82 1.22 11.50
N PRO A 79 4.12 1.23 11.85
CA PRO A 79 5.19 0.77 10.97
C PRO A 79 4.99 -0.64 10.42
N ILE A 80 5.54 -0.89 9.23
CA ILE A 80 5.55 -2.22 8.63
C ILE A 80 6.42 -3.15 9.49
N ILE A 81 5.81 -4.17 10.10
CA ILE A 81 6.54 -5.26 10.75
C ILE A 81 6.97 -6.27 9.69
N ARG A 82 8.22 -6.72 9.78
CA ARG A 82 8.85 -7.60 8.79
C ARG A 82 9.32 -8.89 9.47
N GLU A 83 9.23 -9.98 8.73
CA GLU A 83 9.89 -11.25 9.05
C GLU A 83 11.42 -11.07 9.03
N ASN A 84 12.17 -12.03 9.59
CA ASN A 84 13.65 -11.98 9.63
C ASN A 84 14.30 -11.86 8.23
N ASN A 85 13.60 -12.30 7.17
CA ASN A 85 14.07 -12.19 5.79
C ASN A 85 13.63 -10.88 5.09
N GLY A 86 13.05 -9.93 5.83
CA GLY A 86 12.58 -8.64 5.34
C GLY A 86 11.18 -8.65 4.70
N LEU A 87 10.57 -9.82 4.49
CA LEU A 87 9.21 -9.92 3.96
C LEU A 87 8.23 -9.22 4.91
N ALA A 88 7.39 -8.33 4.39
CA ALA A 88 6.35 -7.68 5.19
C ALA A 88 5.40 -8.74 5.78
N MET A 89 5.14 -8.67 7.08
CA MET A 89 4.24 -9.61 7.75
C MET A 89 2.81 -9.47 7.20
N SER A 90 2.19 -10.61 6.92
CA SER A 90 0.84 -10.68 6.36
C SER A 90 0.22 -12.02 6.71
N SER A 91 -1.08 -12.04 7.04
CA SER A 91 -1.81 -13.30 7.18
C SER A 91 -1.73 -14.15 5.90
N ARG A 92 -1.62 -13.52 4.72
CA ARG A 92 -1.45 -14.21 3.44
C ARG A 92 -0.12 -14.96 3.31
N ASN A 93 0.88 -14.66 4.13
CA ASN A 93 2.14 -15.41 4.12
C ASN A 93 1.92 -16.88 4.53
N SER A 94 0.83 -17.17 5.28
CA SER A 94 0.44 -18.55 5.63
C SER A 94 0.04 -19.41 4.42
N TYR A 95 -0.32 -18.79 3.29
CA TYR A 95 -0.66 -19.49 2.05
C TYR A 95 0.58 -19.91 1.25
N LEU A 96 1.75 -19.38 1.61
CA LEU A 96 3.01 -19.66 0.95
C LEU A 96 3.71 -20.84 1.62
N SER A 97 4.31 -21.70 0.80
CA SER A 97 5.26 -22.69 1.32
C SER A 97 6.51 -21.99 1.90
N LYS A 98 7.30 -22.68 2.73
CA LYS A 98 8.56 -22.13 3.28
C LYS A 98 9.52 -21.68 2.18
N THR A 99 9.53 -22.35 1.03
CA THR A 99 10.33 -21.97 -0.14
C THR A 99 9.77 -20.70 -0.79
N ASP A 100 8.46 -20.61 -0.98
CA ASP A 100 7.83 -19.43 -1.55
C ASP A 100 8.00 -18.19 -0.65
N GLN A 101 7.95 -18.35 0.69
CA GLN A 101 8.24 -17.25 1.63
C GLN A 101 9.67 -16.72 1.49
N LYS A 102 10.64 -17.62 1.23
CA LYS A 102 12.03 -17.20 0.95
C LYS A 102 12.11 -16.45 -0.37
N THR A 103 11.45 -16.94 -1.43
CA THR A 103 11.37 -16.25 -2.73
C THR A 103 10.73 -14.87 -2.59
N ALA A 104 9.64 -14.74 -1.81
CA ALA A 104 8.95 -13.48 -1.60
C ALA A 104 9.82 -12.37 -0.96
N SER A 105 10.93 -12.71 -0.31
CA SER A 105 11.91 -11.72 0.19
C SER A 105 12.51 -10.83 -0.91
N ILE A 106 12.44 -11.25 -2.19
CA ILE A 106 12.90 -10.40 -3.29
C ILE A 106 12.09 -9.10 -3.40
N ILE A 107 10.84 -9.07 -2.94
CA ILE A 107 10.01 -7.88 -2.92
C ILE A 107 10.69 -6.80 -2.08
N TYR A 108 11.13 -7.17 -0.87
CA TYR A 108 11.86 -6.27 0.02
C TYR A 108 13.21 -5.85 -0.58
N ARG A 109 13.96 -6.78 -1.16
CA ARG A 109 15.24 -6.48 -1.83
C ARG A 109 15.06 -5.48 -2.99
N ALA A 110 14.01 -5.62 -3.78
CA ALA A 110 13.69 -4.73 -4.89
C ALA A 110 13.35 -3.31 -4.38
N LEU A 111 12.54 -3.21 -3.33
CA LEU A 111 12.24 -1.92 -2.71
C LEU A 111 13.47 -1.25 -2.09
N GLU A 112 14.32 -2.00 -1.38
CA GLU A 112 15.58 -1.48 -0.84
C GLU A 112 16.53 -1.02 -1.96
N LYS A 113 16.54 -1.71 -3.11
CA LYS A 113 17.30 -1.25 -4.29
C LYS A 113 16.80 0.12 -4.78
N GLY A 114 15.48 0.29 -4.91
CA GLY A 114 14.88 1.57 -5.28
C GLY A 114 15.17 2.68 -4.27
N LYS A 115 15.04 2.36 -2.98
CA LYS A 115 15.36 3.28 -1.87
C LYS A 115 16.82 3.73 -1.89
N ASN A 116 17.76 2.81 -2.10
CA ASN A 116 19.18 3.12 -2.16
C ASN A 116 19.54 4.01 -3.36
N LEU A 117 18.87 3.87 -4.50
CA LEU A 117 19.04 4.78 -5.64
C LEU A 117 18.64 6.20 -5.26
N ILE A 118 17.49 6.38 -4.60
CA ILE A 118 17.02 7.70 -4.15
C ILE A 118 18.01 8.31 -3.14
N ILE A 119 18.47 7.53 -2.17
CA ILE A 119 19.45 7.98 -1.17
C ILE A 119 20.76 8.40 -1.87
N SER A 120 21.14 7.70 -2.95
CA SER A 120 22.34 8.00 -3.74
C SER A 120 22.18 9.19 -4.70
N GLY A 121 21.03 9.87 -4.68
CA GLY A 121 20.78 11.08 -5.47
C GLY A 121 19.95 10.87 -6.73
N GLU A 122 19.54 9.65 -7.05
CA GLU A 122 18.65 9.41 -8.20
C GLU A 122 17.29 10.06 -7.95
N ARG A 123 16.75 10.75 -8.97
CA ARG A 123 15.45 11.42 -8.90
C ARG A 123 14.52 11.01 -10.05
N ASN A 124 15.01 10.36 -11.09
CA ASN A 124 14.18 9.88 -12.19
C ASN A 124 13.29 8.73 -11.71
N ALA A 125 11.98 9.00 -11.59
CA ALA A 125 11.00 8.01 -11.14
C ALA A 125 10.90 6.81 -12.08
N GLY A 126 11.09 7.02 -13.39
CA GLY A 126 11.13 5.96 -14.40
C GLY A 126 12.27 4.97 -14.17
N LEU A 127 13.49 5.48 -13.96
CA LEU A 127 14.66 4.63 -13.69
C LEU A 127 14.50 3.84 -12.38
N ILE A 128 13.94 4.47 -11.34
CA ILE A 128 13.68 3.79 -10.06
C ILE A 128 12.66 2.66 -10.25
N ARG A 129 11.54 2.90 -10.95
CA ARG A 129 10.57 1.85 -11.30
C ARG A 129 11.21 0.72 -12.09
N GLU A 130 12.03 1.05 -13.09
CA GLU A 130 12.74 0.09 -13.93
C GLU A 130 13.65 -0.80 -13.07
N LYS A 131 14.47 -0.23 -12.18
CA LYS A 131 15.40 -1.02 -11.35
C LYS A 131 14.72 -1.89 -10.31
N ILE A 132 13.59 -1.44 -9.76
CA ILE A 132 12.73 -2.28 -8.91
C ILE A 132 12.17 -3.44 -9.74
N THR A 133 11.64 -3.15 -10.93
CA THR A 133 11.06 -4.14 -11.84
C THR A 133 12.09 -5.19 -12.27
N GLU A 134 13.27 -4.78 -12.71
CA GLU A 134 14.38 -5.69 -13.05
C GLU A 134 14.73 -6.64 -11.90
N THR A 135 14.75 -6.11 -10.67
CA THR A 135 15.05 -6.93 -9.49
C THR A 135 13.96 -7.98 -9.26
N LEU A 136 12.69 -7.60 -9.35
CA LEU A 136 11.57 -8.53 -9.20
C LEU A 136 11.56 -9.63 -10.28
N LEU A 137 11.93 -9.28 -11.51
CA LEU A 137 11.97 -10.19 -12.66
C LEU A 137 13.09 -11.24 -12.59
N GLN A 138 14.02 -11.15 -11.62
CA GLN A 138 15.00 -12.20 -11.37
C GLN A 138 14.35 -13.50 -10.86
N GLU A 139 13.13 -13.43 -10.33
CA GLU A 139 12.38 -14.59 -9.84
C GLU A 139 11.23 -14.91 -10.80
N TYR A 140 11.43 -15.91 -11.65
CA TYR A 140 10.49 -16.30 -12.70
C TYR A 140 9.09 -16.71 -12.21
N MET A 141 8.96 -17.05 -10.91
CA MET A 141 7.67 -17.40 -10.29
C MET A 141 6.83 -16.19 -9.93
N LEU A 142 7.40 -14.97 -9.98
CA LEU A 142 6.67 -13.75 -9.71
C LEU A 142 6.03 -13.19 -10.98
N ARG A 143 4.75 -12.86 -10.86
CA ARG A 143 4.06 -12.03 -11.84
C ARG A 143 3.80 -10.66 -11.23
N ILE A 144 4.40 -9.63 -11.80
CA ILE A 144 4.21 -8.25 -11.35
C ILE A 144 2.79 -7.79 -11.72
N ASP A 145 2.07 -7.25 -10.75
CA ASP A 145 0.80 -6.56 -10.96
C ASP A 145 1.07 -5.08 -11.25
N TYR A 146 1.81 -4.42 -10.36
CA TYR A 146 2.35 -3.10 -10.61
C TYR A 146 3.63 -2.81 -9.80
N VAL A 147 4.41 -1.85 -10.31
CA VAL A 147 5.48 -1.14 -9.59
C VAL A 147 5.23 0.34 -9.77
N SER A 148 5.12 1.08 -8.66
CA SER A 148 4.67 2.46 -8.64
C SER A 148 5.67 3.37 -7.93
N VAL A 149 5.83 4.59 -8.46
CA VAL A 149 6.48 5.72 -7.79
C VAL A 149 5.53 6.90 -7.92
N ALA A 150 4.78 7.16 -6.85
CA ALA A 150 3.71 8.14 -6.84
C ALA A 150 3.93 9.19 -5.75
N GLU A 151 3.30 10.35 -5.87
CA GLU A 151 3.24 11.33 -4.79
C GLU A 151 2.53 10.73 -3.56
N ALA A 152 3.12 10.92 -2.37
CA ALA A 152 2.71 10.21 -1.16
C ALA A 152 1.29 10.54 -0.68
N GLU A 153 0.75 11.71 -1.02
CA GLU A 153 -0.58 12.15 -0.57
C GLU A 153 -1.67 11.93 -1.63
N THR A 154 -1.35 12.17 -2.89
CA THR A 154 -2.33 12.14 -4.00
C THR A 154 -2.34 10.82 -4.74
N LEU A 155 -1.28 10.01 -4.60
CA LEU A 155 -1.05 8.78 -5.37
C LEU A 155 -1.00 8.98 -6.89
N ILE A 156 -0.75 10.22 -7.33
CA ILE A 156 -0.50 10.53 -8.74
C ILE A 156 0.88 10.01 -9.12
N GLU A 157 0.93 9.23 -10.20
CA GLU A 157 2.19 8.69 -10.74
C GLU A 157 3.14 9.79 -11.21
N ILE A 158 4.41 9.66 -10.83
CA ILE A 158 5.45 10.62 -11.23
C ILE A 158 6.11 10.12 -12.51
N SER A 159 5.97 10.87 -13.60
CA SER A 159 6.58 10.54 -14.89
C SER A 159 8.02 11.05 -15.05
N GLY A 160 8.41 12.08 -14.29
CA GLY A 160 9.71 12.74 -14.38
C GLY A 160 10.55 12.62 -13.10
N ASN A 161 11.17 13.74 -12.73
CA ASN A 161 11.99 13.80 -11.53
C ASN A 161 11.14 13.95 -10.26
N ILE A 162 11.54 13.23 -9.22
CA ILE A 162 10.97 13.26 -7.88
C ILE A 162 11.34 14.60 -7.22
N SER A 163 10.32 15.39 -6.89
CA SER A 163 10.45 16.71 -6.24
C SER A 163 9.54 16.89 -5.01
N CYS A 164 8.79 15.85 -4.65
CA CYS A 164 7.88 15.82 -3.50
C CYS A 164 8.07 14.54 -2.67
N ASN A 165 7.34 14.42 -1.56
CA ASN A 165 7.28 13.17 -0.81
C ASN A 165 6.64 12.09 -1.67
N ILE A 166 7.21 10.90 -1.67
CA ILE A 166 6.78 9.80 -2.54
C ILE A 166 6.41 8.55 -1.76
N LEU A 167 5.46 7.81 -2.32
CA LEU A 167 5.17 6.43 -1.99
C LEU A 167 5.70 5.56 -3.13
N ILE A 168 6.61 4.64 -2.80
CA ILE A 168 7.01 3.57 -3.70
C ILE A 168 6.31 2.31 -3.24
N SER A 169 5.53 1.71 -4.13
CA SER A 169 4.73 0.53 -3.81
C SER A 169 4.78 -0.49 -4.92
N VAL A 170 4.68 -1.76 -4.52
CA VAL A 170 4.67 -2.89 -5.43
C VAL A 170 3.55 -3.84 -5.06
N ALA A 171 2.95 -4.44 -6.08
CA ALA A 171 2.09 -5.59 -5.94
C ALA A 171 2.54 -6.69 -6.89
N VAL A 172 2.68 -7.90 -6.37
CA VAL A 172 3.11 -9.06 -7.13
C VAL A 172 2.27 -10.28 -6.77
N PHE A 173 2.11 -11.19 -7.72
CA PHE A 173 1.58 -12.51 -7.49
C PHE A 173 2.73 -13.50 -7.41
N LEU A 174 2.76 -14.27 -6.32
CA LEU A 174 3.57 -15.48 -6.21
C LEU A 174 2.60 -16.66 -6.23
N ARG A 175 2.54 -17.36 -7.37
CA ARG A 175 1.44 -18.29 -7.68
C ARG A 175 0.10 -17.55 -7.59
N GLU A 176 -0.85 -18.06 -6.80
CA GLU A 176 -2.15 -17.44 -6.56
C GLU A 176 -2.13 -16.36 -5.46
N THR A 177 -1.04 -16.24 -4.68
CA THR A 177 -1.00 -15.31 -3.55
C THR A 177 -0.52 -13.94 -4.00
N ARG A 178 -1.40 -12.94 -3.88
CA ARG A 178 -1.07 -11.53 -4.14
C ARG A 178 -0.46 -10.86 -2.90
N LEU A 179 0.79 -10.46 -3.02
CA LEU A 179 1.59 -9.78 -2.00
C LEU A 179 1.77 -8.32 -2.38
N ILE A 180 1.84 -7.46 -1.37
CA ILE A 180 2.11 -6.03 -1.51
C ILE A 180 3.20 -5.64 -0.51
N ASP A 181 3.97 -4.64 -0.88
CA ASP A 181 4.91 -3.98 0.02
C ASP A 181 5.15 -2.54 -0.48
N ASN A 182 5.62 -1.67 0.40
CA ASN A 182 5.85 -0.27 0.07
C ASN A 182 6.86 0.38 1.02
N PHE A 183 7.32 1.58 0.66
CA PHE A 183 7.92 2.52 1.58
C PHE A 183 7.61 3.96 1.17
N ILE A 184 7.58 4.86 2.16
CA ILE A 184 7.48 6.29 1.95
C ILE A 184 8.89 6.89 2.04
N TYR A 185 9.19 7.84 1.16
CA TYR A 185 10.41 8.64 1.23
C TYR A 185 10.06 10.12 1.21
N SER A 186 10.51 10.85 2.23
CA SER A 186 10.37 12.30 2.31
C SER A 186 11.58 12.97 1.72
N ILE A 187 11.39 13.84 0.73
CA ILE A 187 12.46 14.71 0.28
C ILE A 187 12.63 15.79 1.35
N SER A 188 13.72 15.71 2.11
CA SER A 188 14.15 16.85 2.91
C SER A 188 14.47 17.99 1.95
N SER A 189 13.70 19.08 2.00
CA SER A 189 14.11 20.34 1.39
C SER A 189 15.48 20.67 1.98
N SER A 190 16.50 20.76 1.14
CA SER A 190 17.72 21.49 1.51
C SER A 190 17.27 22.91 1.86
N LYS A 191 17.21 23.21 3.16
CA LYS A 191 17.23 24.59 3.64
C LYS A 191 18.63 25.15 3.44
#